data_AF-A0A365PNF4-F1
#
_entry.id   AF-A0A365PNF4-F1
#
_cell.length_a   1.000
_cell.length_b   1.000
_cell.length_c   1.000
_cell.angle_alpha   90.00
_cell.angle_beta   90.00
_cell.angle_gamma   90.00
#
_symmetry.space_group_name_H-M   'P 1'
#
loop_
_entity.id
_entity.type
_entity.pdbx_description
1 polymer ?
#
loop_
_entity_poly.entity_id
_entity_poly.type
_entity_poly.pdbx_seq_one_letter_code
_entity_poly.pdbx_strand_id
1 'polypeptide(L)'
;MAKQKKQSPGTIALNKKALHDYFIEQKFEAGLVLAGWEVKSLRAGKAQLVDSYVLLKDGEAWLMGCHITPLTTASTHVIADPTRTRKLLLNKRELGKLFGAVQQKGYACVALSIYWKKHLIKCDIALGKGKKEFDKRHTEKERDSDREIQRAMRTKGKED
;
A
#
# COMPACT_ATOMS: atom_id res chain seq x y z
N MET A 1 25.88 -22.53 -5.80
CA MET A 1 25.55 -21.08 -5.92
C MET A 1 24.45 -20.75 -4.92
N ALA A 2 24.79 -20.06 -3.83
CA ALA A 2 23.81 -19.71 -2.79
C ALA A 2 22.82 -18.66 -3.35
N LYS A 3 21.53 -19.00 -3.35
CA LYS A 3 20.44 -18.11 -3.74
C LYS A 3 20.46 -16.92 -2.77
N GLN A 4 20.94 -15.75 -3.21
CA GLN A 4 20.91 -14.54 -2.39
C GLN A 4 19.46 -14.29 -1.96
N LYS A 5 19.19 -14.33 -0.64
CA LYS A 5 17.93 -13.85 -0.07
C LYS A 5 17.79 -12.39 -0.49
N LYS A 6 16.90 -12.09 -1.45
CA LYS A 6 16.48 -10.71 -1.73
C LYS A 6 16.05 -10.11 -0.40
N GLN A 7 16.83 -9.18 0.12
CA GLN A 7 16.45 -8.38 1.28
C GLN A 7 15.07 -7.82 0.98
N SER A 8 14.10 -8.13 1.84
CA SER A 8 12.79 -7.51 1.74
C SER A 8 13.03 -5.99 1.74
N PRO A 9 12.61 -5.25 0.69
CA PRO A 9 12.70 -3.81 0.74
C PRO A 9 11.90 -3.40 1.96
N GLY A 10 12.51 -2.75 2.95
CA GLY A 10 11.92 -2.58 4.28
C GLY A 10 10.47 -2.08 4.19
N THR A 11 9.51 -3.00 4.32
CA THR A 11 8.10 -2.68 4.14
C THR A 11 7.68 -1.88 5.35
N ILE A 12 7.18 -0.67 5.13
CA ILE A 12 6.74 0.23 6.20
C ILE A 12 5.28 -0.06 6.54
N ALA A 13 4.42 -0.09 5.52
CA ALA A 13 3.00 -0.31 5.66
C ALA A 13 2.46 -1.13 4.48
N LEU A 14 1.49 -2.00 4.76
CA LEU A 14 0.83 -2.85 3.78
C LEU A 14 -0.69 -2.69 3.91
N ASN A 15 -1.35 -2.41 2.79
CA ASN A 15 -2.80 -2.38 2.71
C ASN A 15 -3.35 -3.78 2.36
N LYS A 16 -3.55 -4.61 3.39
CA LYS A 16 -4.14 -5.95 3.22
C LYS A 16 -5.60 -5.89 2.75
N LYS A 17 -6.31 -4.81 3.07
CA LYS A 17 -7.72 -4.61 2.69
C LYS A 17 -7.86 -4.40 1.18
N ALA A 18 -6.93 -3.70 0.54
CA ALA A 18 -6.96 -3.49 -0.91
C ALA A 18 -6.97 -4.80 -1.72
N LEU A 19 -6.18 -5.80 -1.31
CA LEU A 19 -6.15 -7.12 -1.98
C LEU A 19 -7.42 -7.95 -1.76
N HIS A 20 -8.11 -7.69 -0.65
CA HIS A 20 -9.39 -8.31 -0.36
C HIS A 20 -10.50 -7.68 -1.21
N ASP A 21 -10.58 -6.35 -1.23
CA ASP A 21 -11.68 -5.61 -1.83
C ASP A 21 -11.60 -5.44 -3.35
N TYR A 22 -10.40 -5.54 -3.93
CA TYR A 22 -10.17 -5.30 -5.36
C TYR A 22 -9.42 -6.44 -6.03
N PHE A 23 -9.75 -6.72 -7.29
CA PHE A 23 -8.89 -7.47 -8.19
C PHE A 23 -7.82 -6.53 -8.74
N ILE A 24 -6.55 -6.85 -8.50
CA ILE A 24 -5.43 -6.02 -8.94
C ILE A 24 -5.02 -6.41 -10.35
N GLU A 25 -5.15 -5.50 -11.32
CA GLU A 25 -4.75 -5.75 -12.70
C GLU A 25 -3.33 -5.28 -12.98
N GLN A 26 -3.02 -4.04 -12.59
CA GLN A 26 -1.71 -3.44 -12.86
C GLN A 26 -1.19 -2.69 -11.64
N LYS A 27 0.12 -2.78 -11.42
CA LYS A 27 0.84 -2.10 -10.34
C LYS A 27 1.81 -1.07 -10.91
N PHE A 28 1.94 0.04 -10.20
CA PHE A 28 2.84 1.14 -10.52
C PHE A 28 3.60 1.55 -9.26
N GLU A 29 4.87 1.92 -9.42
CA GLU A 29 5.69 2.47 -8.34
C GLU A 29 5.64 4.00 -8.40
N ALA A 30 5.19 4.64 -7.32
CA ALA A 30 5.16 6.09 -7.17
C ALA A 30 6.14 6.57 -6.10
N GLY A 31 6.76 7.74 -6.32
CA GLY A 31 7.39 8.50 -5.23
C GLY A 31 6.35 9.24 -4.40
N LEU A 32 6.62 9.53 -3.12
CA LEU A 32 5.76 10.38 -2.29
C LEU A 32 6.45 11.69 -1.95
N VAL A 33 5.70 12.78 -1.95
CA VAL A 33 6.14 14.06 -1.39
C VAL A 33 5.86 14.09 0.10
N LEU A 34 6.92 13.98 0.90
CA LEU A 34 6.86 13.90 2.36
C LEU A 34 7.54 15.09 3.03
N ALA A 35 7.04 15.46 4.19
CA ALA A 35 7.64 16.39 5.14
C ALA A 35 8.63 15.64 6.05
N GLY A 36 9.57 16.38 6.65
CA GLY A 36 10.64 15.78 7.45
C GLY A 36 10.15 14.95 8.65
N TRP A 37 9.07 15.38 9.32
CA TRP A 37 8.50 14.64 10.45
C TRP A 37 7.85 13.31 10.02
N GLU A 38 7.32 13.25 8.80
CA GLU A 38 6.67 12.07 8.24
C GLU A 38 7.72 10.99 7.94
N VAL A 39 8.88 11.40 7.42
CA VAL A 39 10.03 10.50 7.20
C VAL A 39 10.48 9.89 8.53
N LYS A 40 10.57 10.67 9.61
CA LYS A 40 10.91 10.16 10.94
C LYS A 40 9.87 9.16 11.45
N SER A 41 8.59 9.46 11.26
CA SER A 41 7.47 8.60 11.68
C SER A 41 7.44 7.29 10.89
N LEU A 42 7.72 7.34 9.58
CA LEU A 42 7.82 6.16 8.72
C LEU A 42 9.03 5.29 9.05
N ARG A 43 10.16 5.88 9.49
CA ARG A 43 11.29 5.11 10.04
C ARG A 43 10.92 4.36 11.31
N ALA A 44 10.05 4.93 12.13
CA ALA A 44 9.49 4.29 13.32
C ALA A 44 8.33 3.32 13.01
N GLY A 45 7.99 3.09 11.73
CA GLY A 45 6.91 2.19 11.33
C GLY A 45 5.50 2.69 11.65
N LYS A 46 5.34 3.98 11.96
CA LYS A 46 4.06 4.58 12.39
C LYS A 46 3.24 5.08 11.20
N ALA A 47 2.81 4.17 10.33
CA ALA A 47 1.94 4.49 9.21
C ALA A 47 0.89 3.43 8.92
N GLN A 48 -0.28 3.90 8.51
CA GLN A 48 -1.44 3.09 8.17
C GLN A 48 -1.96 3.50 6.78
N LEU A 49 -2.19 2.49 5.95
CA LEU A 49 -2.74 2.60 4.59
C LEU A 49 -4.17 2.08 4.48
N VAL A 50 -4.78 1.66 5.60
CA VAL A 50 -6.16 1.18 5.60
C VAL A 50 -7.07 2.33 5.16
N ASP A 51 -7.99 2.05 4.24
CA ASP A 51 -8.90 3.02 3.61
C ASP A 51 -8.24 4.14 2.79
N SER A 52 -6.95 4.02 2.51
CA SER A 52 -6.26 4.94 1.60
C SER A 52 -6.60 4.64 0.14
N TYR A 53 -6.75 5.71 -0.64
CA TYR A 53 -7.03 5.66 -2.08
C TYR A 53 -6.23 6.73 -2.82
N VAL A 54 -6.13 6.57 -4.13
CA VAL A 54 -5.41 7.51 -4.99
C VAL A 54 -6.42 8.32 -5.79
N LEU A 55 -6.46 9.62 -5.54
CA LEU A 55 -7.24 10.58 -6.31
C LEU A 55 -6.40 11.08 -7.49
N LEU A 56 -6.93 10.95 -8.71
CA LEU A 56 -6.33 11.56 -9.89
C LEU A 56 -7.10 12.85 -10.20
N LYS A 57 -6.41 13.99 -10.13
CA LYS A 57 -7.03 15.31 -10.36
C LYS A 57 -6.03 16.23 -11.04
N ASP A 58 -6.50 16.98 -12.03
CA ASP A 58 -5.72 18.00 -12.76
C ASP A 58 -4.40 17.46 -13.37
N GLY A 59 -4.40 16.19 -13.79
CA GLY A 59 -3.22 15.51 -14.34
C GLY A 59 -2.21 15.04 -13.30
N GLU A 60 -2.53 15.14 -12.01
CA GLU A 60 -1.67 14.73 -10.90
C GLU A 60 -2.33 13.60 -10.08
N ALA A 61 -1.50 12.84 -9.36
CA ALA A 61 -1.95 11.77 -8.47
C ALA A 61 -1.73 12.17 -7.01
N TRP A 62 -2.74 11.94 -6.18
CA TRP A 62 -2.76 12.31 -4.77
C TRP A 62 -3.16 11.11 -3.93
N LEU A 63 -2.34 10.77 -2.95
CA LEU A 63 -2.66 9.77 -1.93
C LEU A 63 -3.50 10.43 -0.83
N MET A 64 -4.71 9.91 -0.64
CA MET A 64 -5.66 10.34 0.39
C MET A 64 -5.92 9.22 1.39
N GLY A 65 -6.29 9.58 2.63
CA GLY A 65 -6.62 8.60 3.67
C GLY A 65 -5.42 7.84 4.24
N CYS A 66 -4.18 8.18 3.84
CA CYS A 66 -2.99 7.63 4.49
C CYS A 66 -2.73 8.34 5.81
N HIS A 67 -2.75 7.59 6.91
CA HIS A 67 -2.53 8.11 8.25
C HIS A 67 -1.09 7.84 8.69
N ILE A 68 -0.31 8.90 8.94
CA ILE A 68 1.03 8.82 9.49
C ILE A 68 1.00 9.43 10.89
N THR A 69 1.18 8.60 11.92
CA THR A 69 1.11 9.08 13.31
C THR A 69 2.35 9.91 13.63
N PRO A 70 2.20 11.20 14.00
CA PRO A 70 3.32 12.01 14.43
C PRO A 70 4.01 11.39 15.65
N LEU A 71 5.34 11.47 15.69
CA LEU A 71 6.10 11.09 16.88
C LEU A 71 5.97 12.19 17.95
N THR A 72 6.00 11.79 19.22
CA THR A 72 6.06 12.73 20.36
C THR A 72 7.32 13.60 20.33
N THR A 73 8.38 13.14 19.67
CA THR A 73 9.64 13.86 19.43
C THR A 73 9.60 14.74 18.19
N ALA A 74 8.46 14.85 17.50
CA ALA A 74 8.30 15.81 16.42
C ALA A 74 8.37 17.24 16.99
N SER A 75 8.93 18.16 16.19
CA SER A 75 9.08 19.55 16.61
C SER A 75 7.71 20.18 16.87
N THR A 76 7.55 20.82 18.04
CA THR A 76 6.35 21.56 18.43
C THR A 76 6.00 22.70 17.45
N HIS A 77 7.00 23.22 16.73
CA HIS A 77 6.84 24.30 15.76
C HIS A 77 6.25 23.84 14.42
N VAL A 78 6.10 22.53 14.20
CA VAL A 78 5.53 21.98 12.95
C VAL A 78 4.15 21.42 13.25
N ILE A 79 3.14 21.95 12.56
CA ILE A 79 1.78 21.40 12.60
C ILE A 79 1.79 20.06 11.85
N ALA A 80 1.84 18.97 12.60
CA ALA A 80 1.90 17.61 12.05
C ALA A 80 0.47 17.06 11.84
N ASP A 81 -0.12 17.37 10.68
CA ASP A 81 -1.38 16.77 10.25
C ASP A 81 -1.16 15.29 9.83
N PRO A 82 -1.71 14.30 10.57
CA PRO A 82 -1.53 12.88 10.28
C PRO A 82 -2.17 12.43 8.95
N THR A 83 -3.21 13.13 8.51
CA THR A 83 -4.10 12.75 7.39
C THR A 83 -3.86 13.58 6.13
N ARG A 84 -2.82 14.43 6.14
CA ARG A 84 -2.43 15.30 5.04
C ARG A 84 -2.40 14.54 3.70
N THR A 85 -3.03 15.12 2.68
CA THR A 85 -2.98 14.60 1.31
C THR A 85 -1.57 14.68 0.73
N ARG A 86 -1.09 13.59 0.11
CA ARG A 86 0.31 13.47 -0.33
C ARG A 86 0.36 13.38 -1.84
N LYS A 87 1.11 14.26 -2.48
CA LYS A 87 1.33 14.18 -3.92
C LYS A 87 2.18 12.95 -4.24
N LEU A 88 1.74 12.20 -5.26
CA LEU A 88 2.44 11.06 -5.82
C LEU A 88 3.19 11.48 -7.09
N LEU A 89 4.42 11.00 -7.21
CA LEU A 89 5.31 11.27 -8.33
C LEU A 89 5.38 10.05 -9.24
N LEU A 90 4.78 10.17 -10.42
CA LEU A 90 4.72 9.15 -11.47
C LEU A 90 5.16 9.73 -12.81
N ASN A 91 5.47 8.88 -13.78
CA ASN A 91 5.77 9.33 -15.13
C ASN A 91 4.49 9.82 -15.84
N LYS A 92 4.58 10.83 -16.72
CA LYS A 92 3.46 11.37 -17.49
C LYS A 92 2.71 10.29 -18.27
N ARG A 93 3.42 9.31 -18.82
CA ARG A 93 2.82 8.17 -19.54
C ARG A 93 2.01 7.25 -18.62
N GLU A 94 2.46 7.05 -17.39
CA GLU A 94 1.77 6.23 -16.38
C GLU A 94 0.52 6.95 -15.86
N LEU A 95 0.62 8.26 -15.61
CA LEU A 95 -0.52 9.10 -15.24
C LEU A 95 -1.61 9.09 -16.30
N GLY A 96 -1.26 9.18 -17.59
CA GLY A 96 -2.23 9.10 -18.68
C GLY A 96 -2.99 7.77 -18.72
N LYS A 97 -2.28 6.64 -18.47
CA LYS A 97 -2.90 5.31 -18.39
C LYS A 97 -3.86 5.20 -17.19
N LEU A 98 -3.41 5.65 -16.02
CA LEU A 98 -4.20 5.64 -14.81
C LEU A 98 -5.46 6.51 -14.95
N PHE A 99 -5.34 7.68 -15.54
CA PHE A 99 -6.46 8.60 -15.77
C PHE A 99 -7.50 7.99 -16.70
N GLY A 100 -7.06 7.42 -17.84
CA GLY A 100 -7.97 6.75 -18.78
C GLY A 100 -8.67 5.54 -18.16
N ALA A 101 -7.97 4.78 -17.31
CA ALA A 101 -8.54 3.59 -16.68
C ALA A 101 -9.49 3.92 -15.53
N VAL A 102 -9.18 4.89 -14.67
CA VAL A 102 -10.05 5.29 -13.55
C VAL A 102 -11.37 5.91 -14.04
N GLN A 103 -11.38 6.53 -15.21
CA GLN A 103 -12.61 7.03 -15.83
C GLN A 103 -13.57 5.89 -16.25
N GLN A 104 -13.08 4.67 -16.42
CA GLN A 104 -13.90 3.51 -16.76
C GLN A 104 -14.68 3.03 -15.53
N LYS A 105 -15.94 2.65 -15.74
CA LYS A 105 -16.84 2.24 -14.66
C LYS A 105 -16.30 0.99 -13.94
N GLY A 106 -16.14 1.11 -12.62
CA GLY A 106 -15.77 -0.02 -11.74
C GLY A 106 -14.26 -0.17 -11.49
N TYR A 107 -13.44 0.70 -12.07
CA TYR A 107 -12.01 0.80 -11.79
C TYR A 107 -11.72 1.83 -10.70
N ALA A 108 -10.79 1.50 -9.82
CA ALA A 108 -10.30 2.38 -8.78
C ALA A 108 -8.78 2.29 -8.69
N CYS A 109 -8.14 3.40 -8.31
CA CYS A 109 -6.72 3.41 -8.01
C CYS A 109 -6.52 3.35 -6.49
N VAL A 110 -5.83 2.31 -6.02
CA VAL A 110 -5.66 2.00 -4.60
C VAL A 110 -4.17 1.92 -4.24
N ALA A 111 -3.82 2.34 -3.03
CA ALA A 111 -2.47 2.16 -2.50
C ALA A 111 -2.31 0.78 -1.87
N LEU A 112 -1.29 0.03 -2.30
CA LEU A 112 -1.01 -1.33 -1.83
C LEU A 112 0.01 -1.36 -0.71
N SER A 113 1.13 -0.66 -0.88
CA SER A 113 2.23 -0.72 0.08
C SER A 113 3.02 0.59 0.09
N ILE A 114 3.67 0.86 1.21
CA ILE A 114 4.75 1.83 1.32
C ILE A 114 6.00 1.09 1.80
N TYR A 115 7.11 1.32 1.12
CA TYR A 115 8.38 0.63 1.40
C TYR A 115 9.59 1.51 1.13
N TRP A 116 10.72 1.10 1.70
CA TRP A 116 12.02 1.69 1.43
C TRP A 116 12.62 1.13 0.14
N LYS A 117 12.96 2.01 -0.79
CA LYS A 117 13.81 1.71 -1.94
C LYS A 117 15.12 2.47 -1.78
N LYS A 118 16.14 1.78 -1.28
CA LYS A 118 17.40 2.39 -0.82
C LYS A 118 17.13 3.44 0.27
N HIS A 119 17.35 4.72 -0.02
CA HIS A 119 17.12 5.84 0.91
C HIS A 119 15.78 6.56 0.67
N LEU A 120 15.04 6.20 -0.39
CA LEU A 120 13.77 6.83 -0.74
C LEU A 120 12.59 5.97 -0.28
N ILE A 121 11.48 6.64 -0.01
CA ILE A 121 10.21 6.00 0.30
C ILE A 121 9.39 5.95 -0.99
N LYS A 122 8.88 4.76 -1.33
CA LYS A 122 8.04 4.50 -2.49
C LYS A 122 6.68 3.98 -2.04
N CYS A 123 5.66 4.27 -2.83
CA CYS A 123 4.32 3.73 -2.67
C CYS A 123 3.99 2.90 -3.91
N ASP A 124 3.62 1.64 -3.71
CA ASP A 124 3.00 0.87 -4.77
C ASP A 124 1.53 1.24 -4.84
N ILE A 125 1.11 1.72 -6.00
CA ILE A 125 -0.29 1.95 -6.33
C ILE A 125 -0.74 0.94 -7.37
N ALA A 126 -2.01 0.65 -7.40
CA ALA A 126 -2.57 -0.30 -8.34
C ALA A 126 -3.88 0.16 -8.91
N LEU A 127 -4.08 -0.19 -10.18
CA LEU A 127 -5.40 -0.18 -10.79
C LEU A 127 -6.09 -1.48 -10.39
N GLY A 128 -7.27 -1.35 -9.78
CA GLY A 128 -8.06 -2.48 -9.35
C GLY A 128 -9.54 -2.34 -9.68
N LYS A 129 -10.15 -3.48 -9.96
CA LYS A 129 -11.60 -3.59 -10.15
C LYS A 129 -12.25 -4.05 -8.85
N GLY A 130 -13.32 -3.39 -8.43
CA GLY A 130 -14.02 -3.76 -7.19
C GLY A 130 -14.56 -5.20 -7.25
N LYS A 131 -14.28 -5.99 -6.22
CA LYS A 131 -14.84 -7.34 -6.08
C LYS A 131 -16.30 -7.29 -5.65
N LYS A 132 -17.12 -8.23 -6.15
CA LYS A 132 -18.50 -8.40 -5.66
C LYS A 132 -18.48 -9.09 -4.29
N GLU A 133 -19.57 -9.01 -3.53
CA GLU A 133 -19.66 -9.64 -2.20
C GLU A 133 -19.38 -11.15 -2.24
N PHE A 134 -19.87 -11.84 -3.28
CA PHE A 134 -19.61 -13.26 -3.45
C PHE A 134 -18.10 -13.56 -3.58
N ASP A 135 -17.39 -12.77 -4.38
CA ASP A 135 -15.93 -12.90 -4.59
C ASP A 135 -15.14 -12.60 -3.31
N LYS A 136 -15.63 -11.66 -2.49
CA LYS A 136 -15.04 -11.35 -1.18
C LYS A 136 -15.15 -12.55 -0.23
N ARG A 137 -16.35 -13.15 -0.11
CA ARG A 137 -16.58 -14.36 0.69
C ARG A 137 -15.70 -15.53 0.24
N HIS A 138 -15.48 -15.68 -1.07
CA HIS A 138 -14.56 -16.71 -1.58
C HIS A 138 -13.11 -16.43 -1.15
N THR A 139 -12.65 -15.18 -1.29
CA THR A 139 -11.30 -14.77 -0.87
C THR A 139 -11.08 -15.00 0.63
N GLU A 140 -12.08 -14.75 1.47
CA GLU A 140 -12.01 -15.01 2.91
C GLU A 140 -11.93 -16.51 3.22
N LYS A 141 -12.78 -17.33 2.60
CA LYS A 141 -12.77 -18.78 2.77
C LYS A 141 -11.42 -19.39 2.38
N GLU A 142 -10.92 -19.05 1.20
CA GLU A 142 -9.63 -19.53 0.70
C GLU A 142 -8.49 -19.17 1.66
N ARG A 143 -8.48 -17.91 2.14
CA ARG A 143 -7.48 -17.44 3.10
C ARG A 143 -7.55 -18.18 4.44
N ASP A 144 -8.74 -18.53 4.91
CA ASP A 144 -8.89 -19.28 6.16
C ASP A 144 -8.52 -20.76 5.98
N SER A 145 -8.88 -21.39 4.87
CA SER A 145 -8.41 -22.74 4.52
C SER A 145 -6.89 -22.80 4.40
N ASP A 146 -6.25 -21.83 3.75
CA ASP A 146 -4.78 -21.75 3.64
C ASP A 146 -4.10 -21.67 5.01
N ARG A 147 -4.69 -20.91 5.95
CA ARG A 147 -4.17 -20.79 7.31
C ARG A 147 -4.29 -22.08 8.10
N GLU A 148 -5.39 -22.82 7.94
CA GLU A 148 -5.57 -24.14 8.56
C GLU A 148 -4.55 -25.14 8.04
N ILE A 149 -4.33 -25.19 6.71
CA ILE A 149 -3.32 -26.04 6.08
C ILE A 149 -1.92 -25.68 6.61
N GLN A 150 -1.57 -24.39 6.65
CA GLN A 150 -0.27 -23.95 7.17
C GLN A 150 -0.08 -24.30 8.66
N ARG A 151 -1.14 -24.25 9.48
CA ARG A 151 -1.08 -24.68 10.87
C ARG A 151 -0.85 -26.19 10.98
N ALA A 152 -1.59 -27.00 10.23
CA ALA A 152 -1.44 -28.45 10.23
C ALA A 152 -0.04 -28.90 9.79
N MET A 153 0.52 -28.30 8.75
CA MET A 153 1.89 -28.59 8.29
C MET A 153 2.95 -28.22 9.33
N ARG A 154 2.76 -27.12 10.08
CA ARG A 154 3.72 -26.67 11.10
C ARG A 154 3.70 -27.54 12.36
N THR A 155 2.55 -28.10 12.72
CA THR A 155 2.44 -29.03 13.86
C THR A 155 3.13 -30.36 13.53
N LYS A 156 2.93 -30.87 12.31
CA LYS A 156 3.52 -32.15 11.89
C LYS A 156 5.05 -32.13 11.83
N GLY A 157 5.67 -31.04 11.37
CA GLY A 157 7.14 -30.90 11.35
C GLY A 157 7.80 -30.63 12.71
N LYS A 158 7.05 -30.71 13.82
CA LYS A 158 7.56 -30.61 15.19
C LYS A 158 7.56 -31.96 15.93
N GLU A 159 6.90 -32.97 15.38
CA GLU A 159 6.78 -34.31 15.95
C GLU A 159 7.80 -35.31 15.37
N ASP A 160 8.55 -34.90 14.34
CA ASP A 160 9.72 -35.59 13.77
C ASP A 160 11.03 -34.89 14.22
#